data_AF-A0A1F7L490-F1
#
_entry.id   AF-A0A1F7L490-F1
#
_cell.length_a   1.000
_cell.length_b   1.000
_cell.length_c   1.000
_cell.angle_alpha   90.00
_cell.angle_beta   90.00
_cell.angle_gamma   90.00
#
_symmetry.space_group_name_H-M   'P 1'
#
loop_
_entity.id
_entity.type
_entity.pdbx_description
1 polymer ?
#
loop_
_entity_poly.entity_id
_entity_poly.type
_entity_poly.pdbx_seq_one_letter_code
_entity_poly.pdbx_strand_id
1 'polypeptide(L)'
;MIAEINLLYRPALVLLDGLEAFVDGGPESGGKVSLDVMIAGLDRVAVDAVGVAMLRLHGTIRAVSAGRVFEQAQIARAAELGLGVSRPELIDLVTDDRAGQDFLARLRPVLLAP
;
A
#
# COMPACT_ATOMS: atom_id res chain seq x y z
N MET A 1 16.06 -9.74 7.23
CA MET A 1 14.94 -8.84 7.57
C MET A 1 14.49 -8.16 6.28
N ILE A 2 13.18 -7.99 6.06
CA ILE A 2 12.62 -7.75 4.71
C ILE A 2 12.96 -6.35 4.19
N ALA A 3 12.91 -5.31 5.01
CA ALA A 3 13.27 -3.96 4.56
C ALA A 3 14.79 -3.80 4.28
N GLU A 4 15.68 -4.46 5.01
CA GLU A 4 17.13 -4.29 4.87
C GLU A 4 17.66 -4.79 3.53
N ILE A 5 17.06 -5.83 2.94
CA ILE A 5 17.49 -6.33 1.62
C ILE A 5 17.31 -5.27 0.52
N ASN A 6 16.37 -4.34 0.73
CA ASN A 6 16.07 -3.25 -0.19
C ASN A 6 17.12 -2.14 -0.19
N LEU A 7 18.08 -2.13 0.75
CA LEU A 7 19.20 -1.18 0.74
C LEU A 7 20.15 -1.39 -0.44
N LEU A 8 20.17 -2.61 -1.02
CA LEU A 8 21.11 -2.99 -2.06
C LEU A 8 20.73 -2.49 -3.46
N TYR A 9 19.48 -2.06 -3.66
CA TYR A 9 18.98 -1.64 -4.96
C TYR A 9 17.88 -0.60 -4.81
N ARG A 10 17.70 0.23 -5.85
CA ARG A 10 16.59 1.19 -5.95
C ARG A 10 15.84 0.94 -7.25
N PRO A 11 14.64 0.35 -7.20
CA PRO A 11 13.81 0.20 -8.39
C PRO A 11 13.54 1.56 -9.03
N ALA A 12 13.60 1.62 -10.36
CA ALA A 12 13.15 2.79 -11.11
C ALA A 12 11.62 2.85 -11.22
N LEU A 13 10.95 1.69 -11.12
CA LEU A 13 9.51 1.53 -11.17
C LEU A 13 9.12 0.31 -10.34
N VAL A 14 8.04 0.42 -9.58
CA VAL A 14 7.35 -0.69 -8.92
C VAL A 14 5.98 -0.82 -9.57
N LEU A 15 5.67 -2.01 -10.05
CA LEU A 15 4.34 -2.37 -10.56
C LEU A 15 3.79 -3.49 -9.68
N LEU A 16 2.61 -3.26 -9.12
CA LEU A 16 1.91 -4.18 -8.26
C LEU A 16 0.59 -4.57 -8.91
N ASP A 17 0.44 -5.88 -9.14
CA ASP A 17 -0.83 -6.48 -9.55
C ASP A 17 -1.77 -6.49 -8.34
N GLY A 18 -2.89 -5.78 -8.48
CA GLY A 18 -3.94 -5.68 -7.49
C GLY A 18 -5.29 -6.14 -8.04
N LEU A 19 -5.33 -7.07 -9.00
CA LEU A 19 -6.60 -7.61 -9.47
C LEU A 19 -7.34 -8.35 -8.35
N GLU A 20 -6.62 -9.18 -7.60
CA GLU A 20 -7.10 -9.85 -6.39
C GLU A 20 -6.16 -9.60 -5.21
N ALA A 21 -6.71 -9.61 -3.99
CA ALA A 21 -5.91 -9.59 -2.77
C ALA A 21 -6.46 -10.54 -1.70
N PHE A 22 -5.54 -11.07 -0.89
CA PHE A 22 -5.89 -11.78 0.34
C PHE A 22 -6.13 -10.79 1.47
N VAL A 23 -7.29 -10.87 2.11
CA VAL A 23 -7.67 -9.95 3.21
C VAL A 23 -7.47 -10.54 4.61
N ASP A 24 -7.33 -11.85 4.70
CA ASP A 24 -6.99 -12.61 5.90
C ASP A 24 -6.20 -13.88 5.53
N GLY A 25 -5.82 -14.71 6.50
CA GLY A 25 -5.29 -16.09 6.32
C GLY A 25 -3.99 -16.25 5.52
N GLY A 26 -3.46 -15.19 4.92
CA GLY A 26 -2.29 -15.24 4.04
C GLY A 26 -2.54 -15.99 2.73
N PRO A 27 -1.52 -16.09 1.86
CA PRO A 27 -1.67 -16.68 0.53
C PRO A 27 -1.94 -18.19 0.52
N GLU A 28 -1.83 -18.87 1.66
CA GLU A 28 -2.07 -20.31 1.77
C GLU A 28 -3.57 -20.66 1.87
N SER A 29 -4.35 -19.88 2.64
CA SER A 29 -5.74 -20.21 2.95
C SER A 29 -6.67 -18.99 3.10
N GLY A 30 -6.17 -17.79 2.83
CA GLY A 30 -6.89 -16.54 3.01
C GLY A 30 -8.08 -16.35 2.09
N GLY A 31 -9.08 -15.62 2.60
CA GLY A 31 -10.16 -15.07 1.81
C GLY A 31 -9.64 -14.07 0.78
N LYS A 32 -10.10 -14.21 -0.46
CA LYS A 32 -9.78 -13.30 -1.56
C LYS A 32 -10.90 -12.30 -1.80
N VAL A 33 -10.50 -11.10 -2.22
CA VAL A 33 -11.40 -10.08 -2.76
C VAL A 33 -10.85 -9.56 -4.09
N SER A 34 -11.74 -9.21 -5.01
CA SER A 34 -11.38 -8.46 -6.21
C SER A 34 -11.16 -7.00 -5.84
N LEU A 35 -10.02 -6.43 -6.23
CA LEU A 35 -9.79 -4.98 -6.13
C LEU A 35 -9.83 -4.31 -7.51
N ASP A 36 -9.58 -5.07 -8.59
CA ASP A 36 -9.64 -4.62 -9.99
C ASP A 36 -8.77 -3.38 -10.29
N VAL A 37 -7.56 -3.33 -9.71
CA VAL A 37 -6.61 -2.23 -9.92
C VAL A 37 -5.21 -2.71 -10.27
N MET A 38 -4.48 -1.88 -11.01
CA MET A 38 -3.02 -1.95 -11.14
C MET A 38 -2.40 -0.75 -10.45
N ILE A 39 -1.38 -0.96 -9.63
CA ILE A 39 -0.69 0.12 -8.91
C ILE A 39 0.72 0.25 -9.48
N ALA A 40 1.08 1.47 -9.91
CA ALA A 40 2.42 1.79 -10.39
C ALA A 40 2.98 2.98 -9.62
N GLY A 41 4.25 2.92 -9.23
CA GLY A 41 4.90 4.00 -8.50
C GLY A 41 6.42 3.98 -8.61
N LEU A 42 7.03 5.15 -8.42
CA LEU A 42 8.49 5.31 -8.42
C LEU A 42 9.11 5.14 -7.01
N ASP A 43 8.26 5.14 -5.98
CA ASP A 43 8.66 4.96 -4.59
C ASP A 43 8.02 3.67 -4.04
N ARG A 44 8.86 2.73 -3.58
CA ARG A 44 8.36 1.43 -3.11
C ARG A 44 7.55 1.54 -1.83
N VAL A 45 7.93 2.45 -0.93
CA VAL A 45 7.23 2.64 0.35
C VAL A 45 5.87 3.26 0.09
N ALA A 46 5.76 4.16 -0.89
CA ALA A 46 4.48 4.68 -1.33
C ALA A 46 3.58 3.56 -1.89
N VAL A 47 4.10 2.67 -2.73
CA VAL A 47 3.32 1.54 -3.27
C VAL A 47 2.85 0.59 -2.16
N ASP A 48 3.71 0.25 -1.20
CA ASP A 48 3.34 -0.59 -0.05
C ASP A 48 2.27 0.08 0.82
N ALA A 49 2.40 1.39 1.09
CA ALA A 49 1.41 2.16 1.86
C ALA A 49 0.05 2.20 1.16
N VAL A 50 0.04 2.37 -0.16
CA VAL A 50 -1.19 2.28 -0.97
C VAL A 50 -1.77 0.88 -0.90
N GLY A 51 -0.95 -0.17 -1.01
CA GLY A 51 -1.39 -1.56 -0.85
C GLY A 51 -2.06 -1.82 0.51
N VAL A 52 -1.50 -1.30 1.61
CA VAL A 52 -2.14 -1.39 2.93
C VAL A 52 -3.47 -0.63 2.98
N ALA A 53 -3.54 0.57 2.40
CA ALA A 53 -4.79 1.33 2.33
C ALA A 53 -5.86 0.59 1.51
N MET A 54 -5.47 -0.11 0.44
CA MET A 54 -6.37 -0.96 -0.35
C MET A 54 -6.95 -2.11 0.49
N LEU A 55 -6.11 -2.83 1.23
CA LEU A 55 -6.56 -3.92 2.10
C LEU A 55 -7.55 -3.42 3.16
N ARG A 56 -7.27 -2.25 3.75
CA ARG A 56 -8.17 -1.60 4.72
C ARG A 56 -9.52 -1.24 4.11
N LEU A 57 -9.51 -0.65 2.91
CA LEU A 57 -10.73 -0.27 2.21
C LEU A 57 -11.64 -1.48 1.91
N HIS A 58 -11.07 -2.66 1.70
CA HIS A 58 -11.81 -3.88 1.36
C HIS A 58 -12.10 -4.81 2.54
N GLY A 59 -11.80 -4.38 3.77
CA GLY A 59 -12.09 -5.15 4.98
C GLY A 59 -11.07 -6.26 5.22
N THR A 60 -9.99 -5.92 5.93
CA THR A 60 -8.92 -6.84 6.34
C THR A 60 -8.87 -7.01 7.86
N ILE A 61 -8.02 -7.91 8.34
CA ILE A 61 -7.82 -8.20 9.76
C ILE A 61 -7.36 -6.98 10.58
N ARG A 62 -7.64 -7.03 11.89
CA ARG A 62 -7.30 -5.95 12.83
C ARG A 62 -5.81 -5.56 12.82
N ALA A 63 -4.91 -6.52 12.61
CA ALA A 63 -3.47 -6.27 12.58
C ALA A 63 -3.07 -5.28 11.46
N VAL A 64 -3.74 -5.34 10.31
CA VAL A 64 -3.51 -4.44 9.18
C VAL A 64 -4.32 -3.16 9.34
N SER A 65 -5.52 -3.24 9.91
CA SER A 65 -6.45 -2.10 10.07
C SER A 65 -6.14 -1.15 11.24
N ALA A 66 -5.34 -1.58 12.22
CA ALA A 66 -5.03 -0.76 13.40
C ALA A 66 -3.98 0.33 13.12
N GLY A 67 -4.16 1.50 13.75
CA GLY A 67 -3.23 2.63 13.70
C GLY A 67 -3.07 3.24 12.30
N ARG A 68 -2.06 4.09 12.12
CA ARG A 68 -1.74 4.70 10.82
C ARG A 68 -1.13 3.68 9.88
N VAL A 69 -1.31 3.90 8.57
CA VAL A 69 -0.63 3.07 7.55
C VAL A 69 0.88 3.06 7.75
N PHE A 70 1.47 4.20 8.08
CA PHE A 70 2.92 4.34 8.33
C PHE A 70 3.38 3.81 9.68
N GLU A 71 2.49 3.30 10.53
CA GLU A 71 2.85 2.56 11.76
C GLU A 71 2.99 1.06 11.51
N GLN A 72 2.64 0.56 10.32
CA GLN A 72 2.89 -0.83 9.97
C GLN A 72 4.39 -1.11 10.01
N ALA A 73 4.79 -2.15 10.75
CA ALA A 73 6.20 -2.38 11.12
C ALA A 73 7.16 -2.37 9.92
N GLN A 74 6.76 -2.94 8.78
CA GLN A 74 7.59 -2.95 7.57
C GLN A 74 7.70 -1.55 6.92
N ILE A 75 6.60 -0.78 6.87
CA ILE A 75 6.57 0.57 6.30
C ILE A 75 7.36 1.53 7.20
N ALA A 76 7.11 1.50 8.51
CA ALA A 76 7.85 2.31 9.48
C ALA A 76 9.35 2.06 9.38
N ARG A 77 9.75 0.79 9.34
CA ARG A 77 11.16 0.41 9.20
C ARG A 77 11.76 0.88 7.87
N ALA A 78 11.03 0.76 6.77
CA ALA A 78 11.51 1.20 5.46
C ALA A 78 11.70 2.73 5.41
N ALA A 79 10.80 3.48 6.06
CA ALA A 79 10.92 4.93 6.23
C ALA A 79 12.13 5.31 7.09
N GLU A 80 12.37 4.62 8.22
CA GLU A 80 13.56 4.82 9.07
C GLU A 80 14.87 4.58 8.30
N LEU A 81 14.89 3.57 7.41
CA LEU A 81 16.04 3.24 6.57
C LEU A 81 16.20 4.18 5.36
N GLY A 82 15.29 5.14 5.15
CA GLY A 82 15.34 6.08 4.03
C GLY A 82 15.12 5.41 2.66
N LEU A 83 14.34 4.34 2.61
CA LEU A 83 14.07 3.58 1.39
C LEU A 83 12.99 4.20 0.49
N GLY A 84 12.27 5.19 1.01
CA GLY A 84 11.22 5.92 0.31
C GLY A 84 10.59 7.01 1.19
N VAL A 85 9.39 7.42 0.84
CA VAL A 85 8.59 8.40 1.60
C VAL A 85 8.41 8.00 3.07
N SER A 86 8.32 8.99 3.96
CA SER A 86 8.21 8.78 5.41
C SER A 86 6.83 9.06 6.00
N ARG A 87 5.90 9.59 5.19
CA ARG A 87 4.55 9.96 5.62
C ARG A 87 3.59 10.00 4.43
N PRO A 88 2.29 9.77 4.63
CA PRO A 88 1.34 9.60 3.53
C PRO A 88 1.10 10.88 2.73
N GLU A 89 1.33 12.06 3.30
CA GLU A 89 1.14 13.34 2.61
C GLU A 89 2.16 13.60 1.50
N LEU A 90 3.23 12.79 1.44
CA LEU A 90 4.22 12.83 0.36
C LEU A 90 3.84 11.95 -0.83
N ILE A 91 2.72 11.24 -0.76
CA ILE A 91 2.24 10.36 -1.82
C ILE A 91 1.20 11.11 -2.64
N ASP A 92 1.48 11.32 -3.92
CA ASP A 92 0.48 11.79 -4.87
C ASP A 92 -0.18 10.60 -5.58
N LEU A 93 -1.51 10.58 -5.58
CA LEU A 93 -2.32 9.54 -6.20
C LEU A 93 -2.96 10.09 -7.47
N VAL A 94 -2.59 9.51 -8.61
CA VAL A 94 -3.03 9.95 -9.94
C VAL A 94 -3.67 8.80 -10.71
N THR A 95 -4.54 9.16 -11.65
CA THR A 95 -5.26 8.25 -12.55
C THR A 95 -5.82 9.06 -13.72
N ASP A 96 -5.97 8.44 -14.87
CA ASP A 96 -6.28 9.05 -16.16
C ASP A 96 -7.78 9.02 -16.52
N ASP A 97 -8.61 8.33 -15.74
CA ASP A 97 -10.03 8.17 -16.02
C ASP A 97 -10.96 8.52 -14.84
N ARG A 98 -12.27 8.57 -15.11
CA ARG A 98 -13.25 8.94 -14.10
C ARG A 98 -13.40 7.87 -13.01
N ALA A 99 -13.37 6.60 -13.40
CA ALA A 99 -13.54 5.48 -12.48
C ALA A 99 -12.42 5.45 -11.44
N GLY A 100 -11.18 5.67 -11.87
CA GLY A 100 -10.02 5.82 -11.01
C GLY A 100 -10.16 7.04 -10.10
N GLN A 101 -10.62 8.20 -10.58
CA GLN A 101 -10.79 9.38 -9.71
C GLN A 101 -11.80 9.11 -8.59
N ASP A 102 -12.93 8.48 -8.92
CA ASP A 102 -13.93 8.07 -7.92
C ASP A 102 -13.36 7.01 -6.95
N PHE A 103 -12.49 6.12 -7.44
CA PHE A 103 -11.77 5.16 -6.62
C PHE A 103 -10.81 5.85 -5.63
N LEU A 104 -9.97 6.76 -6.12
CA LEU A 104 -9.01 7.52 -5.33
C LEU A 104 -9.69 8.38 -4.26
N ALA A 105 -10.88 8.92 -4.53
CA ALA A 105 -11.67 9.68 -3.56
C ALA A 105 -12.03 8.83 -2.32
N ARG A 106 -12.23 7.52 -2.48
CA ARG A 106 -12.48 6.59 -1.37
C ARG A 106 -11.20 6.12 -0.69
N LEU A 107 -10.11 5.97 -1.44
CA LEU A 107 -8.83 5.48 -0.92
C LEU A 107 -8.07 6.55 -0.12
N ARG A 108 -8.07 7.81 -0.57
CA ARG A 108 -7.33 8.92 0.06
C ARG A 108 -7.62 9.06 1.56
N PRO A 109 -8.88 9.05 2.04
CA PRO A 109 -9.18 9.10 3.46
C PRO A 109 -8.61 7.92 4.26
N VAL A 110 -8.56 6.72 3.67
CA VAL A 110 -8.02 5.51 4.33
C VAL A 110 -6.51 5.60 4.48
N LEU A 111 -5.82 6.12 3.46
CA LEU A 111 -4.37 6.32 3.49
C LEU A 111 -3.94 7.39 4.51
N LEU A 112 -4.74 8.46 4.65
CA LEU A 112 -4.48 9.59 5.54
C LEU A 112 -5.08 9.43 6.95
N ALA A 113 -5.78 8.33 7.22
CA ALA A 113 -6.43 8.12 8.50
C ALA A 113 -5.41 8.10 9.66
N PRO A 114 -5.75 8.76 10.79
CA PRO A 114 -4.86 8.86 11.96
C PRO A 114 -4.75 7.57 12.78
#